data_AF-A0A257A4B9-F1
#
_entry.id   AF-A0A257A4B9-F1
#
_cell.length_a   1.000
_cell.length_b   1.000
_cell.length_c   1.000
_cell.angle_alpha   90.00
_cell.angle_beta   90.00
_cell.angle_gamma   90.00
#
_symmetry.space_group_name_H-M   'P 1'
#
loop_
_entity.id
_entity.type
_entity.pdbx_description
1 polymer ?
#
loop_
_entity_poly.entity_id
_entity_poly.type
_entity_poly.pdbx_seq_one_letter_code
_entity_poly.pdbx_strand_id
1 'polypeptide(L)'
;MEKLSSVIELSRRFEKKLSLLWPIIIGLYFTFSILVSIMNFLKMLEIGHETLERVITPMTWSIYALGILAVYFTYLIIQRRNWHFARMYFIFSEILKLIRIKPLTDNLQLKASLIGNMLEEIKSEEKPRNVFLWIIASAISFGFFGLLASYIVHRDFHKHSVREEKIVSLFSELSVFSSEVKTYVVRKKSIVHLLLSILSAGLYAPIWIYMFIRDFNKHIEEHKIIDEHLKRFLEEL
;
A
#
# COMPACT_ATOMS: atom_id res chain seq x y z
N MET A 1 -11.50 -25.88 2.24
CA MET A 1 -12.44 -24.98 1.53
C MET A 1 -12.99 -23.90 2.43
N GLU A 2 -13.61 -24.23 3.57
CA GLU A 2 -14.21 -23.24 4.51
C GLU A 2 -13.23 -22.15 4.97
N LYS A 3 -11.98 -22.52 5.31
CA LYS A 3 -10.91 -21.56 5.67
C LYS A 3 -10.51 -20.61 4.54
N LEU A 4 -10.61 -21.03 3.28
CA LEU A 4 -10.21 -20.20 2.14
C LEU A 4 -11.34 -19.22 1.78
N SER A 5 -12.59 -19.70 1.82
CA SER A 5 -13.79 -18.87 1.65
C SER A 5 -13.87 -17.77 2.71
N SER A 6 -13.62 -18.10 3.99
CA SER A 6 -13.63 -17.13 5.08
C SER A 6 -12.53 -16.07 4.95
N VAL A 7 -11.34 -16.43 4.47
CA VAL A 7 -10.26 -15.47 4.20
C VAL A 7 -10.59 -14.54 3.04
N ILE A 8 -11.19 -15.06 1.97
CA ILE A 8 -11.67 -14.23 0.84
C ILE A 8 -12.73 -13.23 1.34
N GLU A 9 -13.70 -13.68 2.15
CA GLU A 9 -14.72 -12.79 2.70
C GLU A 9 -14.15 -11.76 3.68
N LEU A 10 -13.27 -12.17 4.60
CA LEU A 10 -12.61 -11.28 5.55
C LEU A 10 -11.75 -10.24 4.81
N SER A 11 -11.07 -10.63 3.74
CA SER A 11 -10.19 -9.74 2.97
C SER A 11 -10.93 -8.57 2.33
N ARG A 12 -12.18 -8.77 1.89
CA ARG A 12 -13.03 -7.69 1.34
C ARG A 12 -13.27 -6.56 2.34
N ARG A 13 -13.23 -6.82 3.65
CA ARG A 13 -13.33 -5.76 4.68
C ARG A 13 -12.05 -4.92 4.79
N PHE A 14 -10.89 -5.53 4.61
CA PHE A 14 -9.57 -4.90 4.84
C PHE A 14 -8.96 -4.29 3.56
N GLU A 15 -9.42 -4.70 2.38
CA GLU A 15 -8.93 -4.21 1.09
C GLU A 15 -9.85 -3.17 0.41
N LYS A 16 -10.57 -2.36 1.19
CA LYS A 16 -11.41 -1.26 0.64
C LYS A 16 -10.56 -0.15 0.01
N LYS A 17 -10.78 0.24 -1.25
CA LYS A 17 -10.06 1.33 -1.95
C LYS A 17 -9.74 2.55 -1.06
N LEU A 18 -8.49 3.02 -1.12
CA LEU A 18 -8.11 4.28 -0.48
C LEU A 18 -8.81 5.44 -1.20
N SER A 19 -9.31 6.39 -0.41
CA SER A 19 -9.96 7.59 -0.93
C SER A 19 -8.98 8.46 -1.71
N LEU A 20 -9.43 9.03 -2.83
CA LEU A 20 -8.67 10.02 -3.60
C LEU A 20 -8.67 11.42 -2.94
N LEU A 21 -9.25 11.57 -1.75
CA LEU A 21 -9.16 12.79 -0.94
C LEU A 21 -7.82 12.91 -0.19
N TRP A 22 -7.11 11.80 0.03
CA TRP A 22 -5.82 11.80 0.75
C TRP A 22 -4.76 12.73 0.15
N PRO A 23 -4.56 12.79 -1.18
CA PRO A 23 -3.69 13.78 -1.81
C PRO A 23 -4.05 15.23 -1.44
N ILE A 24 -5.35 15.55 -1.40
CA ILE A 24 -5.84 16.90 -1.07
C ILE A 24 -5.53 17.21 0.40
N ILE A 25 -5.83 16.29 1.31
CA ILE A 25 -5.54 16.44 2.75
C ILE A 25 -4.04 16.69 2.98
N ILE A 26 -3.17 15.90 2.35
CA ILE A 26 -1.71 16.05 2.47
C ILE A 26 -1.24 17.34 1.82
N GLY A 27 -1.86 17.77 0.71
CA GLY A 27 -1.55 19.04 0.06
C GLY A 27 -1.90 20.25 0.92
N LEU A 28 -3.07 20.23 1.55
CA LEU A 28 -3.49 21.24 2.50
C LEU A 28 -2.55 21.29 3.71
N TYR A 29 -2.13 20.13 4.23
CA TYR A 29 -1.17 20.05 5.34
C TYR A 29 0.14 20.79 5.02
N PHE A 30 0.79 20.49 3.89
CA PHE A 30 2.04 21.15 3.52
C PHE A 30 1.84 22.62 3.15
N THR A 31 0.78 22.94 2.41
CA THR A 31 0.47 24.32 2.01
C THR A 31 0.24 25.20 3.23
N PHE A 32 -0.54 24.73 4.19
CA PHE A 32 -0.81 25.50 5.41
C PHE A 32 0.44 25.65 6.26
N SER A 33 1.26 24.61 6.34
CA SER A 33 2.54 24.67 7.06
C SER A 33 3.47 25.75 6.49
N ILE A 34 3.60 25.81 5.15
CA ILE A 34 4.39 26.83 4.46
C ILE A 34 3.82 28.24 4.71
N LEU A 35 2.50 28.41 4.57
CA LEU A 35 1.85 29.70 4.79
C LEU A 35 2.04 30.19 6.24
N VAL A 36 1.90 29.31 7.23
CA VAL A 36 2.16 29.65 8.64
C VAL A 36 3.63 30.00 8.87
N SER A 37 4.57 29.28 8.26
CA SER A 37 6.00 29.65 8.32
C SER A 37 6.26 31.05 7.74
N ILE A 38 5.68 31.38 6.57
CA ILE A 38 5.81 32.70 5.95
C ILE A 38 5.18 33.79 6.83
N MET A 39 3.97 33.57 7.36
CA MET A 39 3.30 34.53 8.23
C MET A 39 4.09 34.77 9.53
N ASN A 40 4.67 33.73 10.13
CA ASN A 40 5.54 33.89 11.30
C ASN A 40 6.80 34.70 10.96
N PHE A 41 7.39 34.48 9.77
CA PHE A 41 8.52 35.29 9.31
C PHE A 41 8.15 36.77 9.12
N LEU A 42 6.99 37.06 8.52
CA LEU A 42 6.49 38.44 8.38
C LEU A 42 6.22 39.09 9.74
N LYS A 43 5.65 38.34 10.69
CA LYS A 43 5.42 38.79 12.07
C LYS A 43 6.74 39.17 12.76
N MET A 44 7.81 38.40 12.53
CA MET A 44 9.16 38.68 13.04
C MET A 44 9.74 39.99 12.48
N LEU A 45 9.37 40.36 11.25
CA LEU A 45 9.74 41.64 10.63
C LEU A 45 8.83 42.80 11.04
N GLU A 46 7.98 42.61 12.06
CA GLU A 46 7.01 43.60 12.57
C GLU A 46 5.93 44.02 11.54
N ILE A 47 5.78 43.28 10.45
CA ILE A 47 4.78 43.55 9.40
C ILE A 47 3.43 42.95 9.81
N GLY A 48 2.40 43.79 10.01
CA GLY A 48 1.01 43.35 10.13
C GLY A 48 0.71 42.49 11.37
N HIS A 49 1.43 42.70 12.48
CA HIS A 49 1.46 41.85 13.67
C HIS A 49 0.07 41.42 14.18
N GLU A 50 -0.83 42.38 14.46
CA GLU A 50 -2.16 42.09 15.01
C GLU A 50 -3.04 41.27 14.04
N THR A 51 -2.98 41.58 12.74
CA THR A 51 -3.75 40.86 11.72
C THR A 51 -3.22 39.45 11.53
N LEU A 52 -1.90 39.27 11.48
CA LEU A 52 -1.26 37.97 11.31
C LEU A 52 -1.53 37.05 12.51
N GLU A 53 -1.52 37.56 13.74
CA GLU A 53 -1.78 36.75 14.93
C GLU A 53 -3.17 36.13 14.95
N ARG A 54 -4.19 36.88 14.51
CA ARG A 54 -5.57 36.38 14.38
C ARG A 54 -5.70 35.27 13.34
N VAL A 55 -4.86 35.26 12.31
CA VAL A 55 -4.90 34.26 11.22
C VAL A 55 -4.04 33.05 11.54
N ILE A 56 -2.84 33.24 12.11
CA ILE A 56 -1.90 32.17 12.42
C ILE A 56 -2.51 31.15 13.39
N THR A 57 -3.23 31.63 14.42
CA THR A 57 -3.78 30.76 15.47
C THR A 57 -4.73 29.68 14.94
N PRO A 58 -5.84 30.01 14.24
CA PRO A 58 -6.75 28.99 13.70
C PRO A 58 -6.09 28.13 12.61
N MET A 59 -5.15 28.70 11.85
CA MET A 59 -4.43 27.96 10.82
C MET A 59 -3.47 26.92 11.41
N THR A 60 -2.84 27.25 12.54
CA THR A 60 -1.99 26.32 13.31
C THR A 60 -2.81 25.14 13.85
N TRP A 61 -4.01 25.40 14.39
CA TRP A 61 -4.93 24.33 14.79
C TRP A 61 -5.34 23.43 13.61
N SER A 62 -5.56 24.02 12.43
CA SER A 62 -5.86 23.28 11.21
C SER A 62 -4.69 22.37 10.79
N ILE A 63 -3.44 22.84 10.92
CA ILE A 63 -2.24 22.02 10.66
C ILE A 63 -2.18 20.82 11.61
N TYR A 64 -2.47 20.98 12.91
CA TYR A 64 -2.49 19.86 13.85
C TYR A 64 -3.55 18.82 13.47
N ALA A 65 -4.77 19.26 13.12
CA ALA A 65 -5.82 18.36 12.66
C ALA A 65 -5.41 17.59 11.39
N LEU A 66 -4.84 18.29 10.40
CA LEU A 66 -4.33 17.68 9.16
C LEU A 66 -3.13 16.76 9.42
N GLY A 67 -2.27 17.09 10.38
CA GLY A 67 -1.14 16.26 10.81
C GLY A 67 -1.60 14.94 11.44
N ILE A 68 -2.65 14.95 12.26
CA ILE A 68 -3.28 13.74 12.79
C ILE A 68 -3.81 12.88 11.64
N LEU A 69 -4.46 13.49 10.64
CA LEU A 69 -4.91 12.78 9.44
C LEU A 69 -3.75 12.19 8.64
N ALA A 70 -2.62 12.91 8.52
CA ALA A 70 -1.41 12.39 7.86
C ALA A 70 -0.82 11.18 8.60
N VAL A 71 -0.81 11.19 9.94
CA VAL A 71 -0.43 10.02 10.75
C VAL A 71 -1.39 8.86 10.54
N TYR A 72 -2.70 9.13 10.50
CA TYR A 72 -3.70 8.12 10.21
C TYR A 72 -3.54 7.53 8.80
N PHE A 73 -3.15 8.34 7.82
CA PHE A 73 -2.80 7.85 6.49
C PHE A 73 -1.62 6.85 6.53
N THR A 74 -0.57 7.15 7.30
CA THR A 74 0.55 6.21 7.52
C THR A 74 0.07 4.89 8.11
N TYR A 75 -0.85 4.92 9.09
CA TYR A 75 -1.49 3.72 9.61
C TYR A 75 -2.18 2.92 8.49
N LEU A 76 -3.03 3.58 7.69
CA LEU A 76 -3.81 2.93 6.64
C LEU A 76 -2.91 2.21 5.63
N ILE A 77 -1.84 2.85 5.15
CA ILE A 77 -0.98 2.27 4.12
C ILE A 77 -0.17 1.08 4.66
N ILE A 78 0.31 1.14 5.91
CA ILE A 78 1.11 0.07 6.52
C ILE A 78 0.24 -1.12 6.89
N GLN A 79 -0.88 -0.87 7.56
CA GLN A 79 -1.83 -1.92 7.94
C GLN A 79 -2.31 -2.67 6.71
N ARG A 80 -2.62 -1.95 5.64
CA ARG A 80 -3.12 -2.58 4.43
C ARG A 80 -2.07 -3.36 3.65
N ARG A 81 -0.83 -2.87 3.58
CA ARG A 81 0.30 -3.66 3.07
C ARG A 81 0.45 -4.98 3.82
N ASN A 82 0.38 -4.95 5.15
CA ASN A 82 0.52 -6.17 5.96
C ASN A 82 -0.60 -7.17 5.68
N TRP A 83 -1.85 -6.70 5.67
CA TRP A 83 -3.01 -7.55 5.39
C TRP A 83 -2.97 -8.15 3.99
N HIS A 84 -2.70 -7.33 2.98
CA HIS A 84 -2.66 -7.77 1.60
C HIS A 84 -1.60 -8.87 1.38
N PHE A 85 -0.39 -8.67 1.90
CA PHE A 85 0.69 -9.64 1.68
C PHE A 85 0.43 -10.93 2.44
N ALA A 86 -0.09 -10.85 3.67
CA ALA A 86 -0.46 -12.02 4.46
C ALA A 86 -1.57 -12.83 3.78
N ARG A 87 -2.57 -12.16 3.19
CA ARG A 87 -3.65 -12.77 2.43
C ARG A 87 -3.12 -13.51 1.20
N MET A 88 -2.33 -12.84 0.36
CA MET A 88 -1.83 -13.45 -0.87
C MET A 88 -0.93 -14.65 -0.58
N TYR A 89 -0.05 -14.53 0.42
CA TYR A 89 0.75 -15.65 0.89
C TYR A 89 -0.12 -16.83 1.33
N PHE A 90 -1.16 -16.57 2.14
CA PHE A 90 -2.07 -17.61 2.60
C PHE A 90 -2.77 -18.31 1.43
N ILE A 91 -3.39 -17.54 0.52
CA ILE A 91 -4.11 -18.06 -0.64
C ILE A 91 -3.18 -18.96 -1.47
N PHE A 92 -2.01 -18.47 -1.86
CA PHE A 92 -1.07 -19.25 -2.67
C PHE A 92 -0.57 -20.50 -1.94
N SER A 93 -0.32 -20.41 -0.64
CA SER A 93 0.11 -21.57 0.15
C SER A 93 -0.97 -22.66 0.23
N GLU A 94 -2.24 -22.28 0.36
CA GLU A 94 -3.35 -23.23 0.42
C GLU A 94 -3.63 -23.86 -0.94
N ILE A 95 -3.60 -23.08 -2.02
CA ILE A 95 -3.71 -23.59 -3.39
C ILE A 95 -2.61 -24.62 -3.64
N LEU A 96 -1.36 -24.30 -3.30
CA LEU A 96 -0.23 -25.21 -3.51
C LEU A 96 -0.40 -26.54 -2.74
N LYS A 97 -0.91 -26.48 -1.49
CA LYS A 97 -1.22 -27.68 -0.72
C LYS A 97 -2.27 -28.54 -1.43
N LEU A 98 -3.34 -27.94 -1.95
CA LEU A 98 -4.40 -28.66 -2.65
C LEU A 98 -3.89 -29.35 -3.92
N ILE A 99 -3.04 -28.67 -4.69
CA ILE A 99 -2.45 -29.22 -5.93
C ILE A 99 -1.53 -30.41 -5.63
N ARG A 100 -0.73 -30.33 -4.57
CA ARG A 100 0.23 -31.37 -4.18
C ARG A 100 -0.43 -32.67 -3.67
N ILE A 101 -1.73 -32.68 -3.38
CA ILE A 101 -2.46 -33.88 -2.99
C ILE A 101 -2.71 -34.79 -4.22
N LYS A 102 -2.84 -34.20 -5.42
CA LYS A 102 -3.10 -34.95 -6.66
C LYS A 102 -1.77 -35.47 -7.25
N PRO A 103 -1.75 -36.65 -7.91
CA PRO A 103 -0.58 -37.10 -8.65
C PRO A 103 -0.32 -36.13 -9.81
N LEU A 104 0.85 -35.51 -9.81
CA LEU A 104 1.30 -34.57 -10.84
C LEU A 104 2.31 -35.27 -11.74
N THR A 105 2.35 -34.87 -13.01
CA THR A 105 3.47 -35.24 -13.91
C THR A 105 4.74 -34.51 -13.47
N ASP A 106 5.92 -35.04 -13.81
CA ASP A 106 7.23 -34.49 -13.40
C ASP A 106 7.38 -32.98 -13.70
N ASN A 107 6.88 -32.54 -14.85
CA ASN A 107 6.91 -31.12 -15.25
C ASN A 107 6.03 -30.26 -14.32
N LEU A 108 4.82 -30.72 -14.00
CA LEU A 108 3.91 -30.00 -13.09
C LEU A 108 4.43 -30.03 -11.64
N GLN A 109 5.09 -31.11 -11.24
CA GLN A 109 5.74 -31.22 -9.94
C GLN A 109 6.90 -30.23 -9.80
N LEU A 110 7.71 -30.05 -10.85
CA LEU A 110 8.76 -29.02 -10.87
C LEU A 110 8.17 -27.62 -10.66
N LYS A 111 7.09 -27.27 -11.38
CA LYS A 111 6.42 -25.98 -11.21
C LYS A 111 5.87 -25.79 -9.80
N ALA A 112 5.22 -26.80 -9.23
CA ALA A 112 4.75 -26.77 -7.84
C ALA A 112 5.90 -26.64 -6.83
N SER A 113 7.09 -27.16 -7.14
CA SER A 113 8.30 -26.96 -6.33
C SER A 113 8.81 -25.51 -6.42
N LEU A 114 8.86 -24.94 -7.63
CA LEU A 114 9.23 -23.55 -7.86
C LEU A 114 8.33 -22.57 -7.10
N ILE A 115 7.01 -22.76 -7.15
CA ILE A 115 6.06 -21.96 -6.36
C ILE A 115 6.36 -22.09 -4.86
N GLY A 116 6.64 -23.31 -4.38
CA GLY A 116 7.01 -23.55 -2.99
C GLY A 116 8.26 -22.76 -2.55
N ASN A 117 9.30 -22.75 -3.37
CA ASN A 117 10.52 -21.98 -3.11
C ASN A 117 10.23 -20.47 -3.06
N MET A 118 9.45 -19.96 -4.01
CA MET A 118 9.03 -18.55 -4.03
C MET A 118 8.21 -18.16 -2.79
N LEU A 119 7.37 -19.06 -2.28
CA LEU A 119 6.61 -18.82 -1.06
C LEU A 119 7.51 -18.74 0.18
N GLU A 120 8.53 -19.58 0.29
CA GLU A 120 9.52 -19.48 1.37
C GLU A 120 10.35 -18.18 1.27
N GLU A 121 10.72 -17.75 0.06
CA GLU A 121 11.33 -16.43 -0.16
C GLU A 121 10.41 -15.30 0.32
N ILE A 122 9.13 -15.31 -0.08
CA ILE A 122 8.12 -14.33 0.36
C ILE A 122 7.99 -14.32 1.88
N LYS A 123 7.90 -15.49 2.53
CA LYS A 123 7.81 -15.61 3.99
C LYS A 123 9.01 -14.97 4.69
N SER A 124 10.20 -15.09 4.10
CA SER A 124 11.43 -14.52 4.67
C SER A 124 11.54 -13.01 4.45
N GLU A 125 11.13 -12.50 3.28
CA GLU A 125 11.36 -11.11 2.87
C GLU A 125 10.18 -10.18 3.14
N GLU A 126 8.95 -10.68 3.11
CA GLU A 126 7.72 -9.88 3.14
C GLU A 126 7.08 -9.81 4.52
N LYS A 127 7.91 -9.92 5.56
CA LYS A 127 7.51 -9.89 6.97
C LYS A 127 6.60 -8.70 7.30
N PRO A 128 5.60 -8.91 8.19
CA PRO A 128 4.72 -7.84 8.62
C PRO A 128 5.53 -6.73 9.30
N ARG A 129 5.23 -5.48 8.95
CA ARG A 129 5.83 -4.32 9.59
C ARG A 129 5.09 -4.00 10.88
N ASN A 130 5.82 -3.63 11.94
CA ASN A 130 5.19 -3.22 13.20
C ASN A 130 4.47 -1.88 13.03
N VAL A 131 3.14 -1.92 12.95
CA VAL A 131 2.29 -0.75 12.68
C VAL A 131 2.49 0.36 13.72
N PHE A 132 2.65 -0.01 15.01
CA PHE A 132 2.82 0.96 16.10
C PHE A 132 4.09 1.79 15.94
N LEU A 133 5.21 1.16 15.60
CA LEU A 133 6.48 1.88 15.39
C LEU A 133 6.36 2.92 14.26
N TRP A 134 5.60 2.61 13.22
CA TRP A 134 5.42 3.49 12.07
C TRP A 134 4.48 4.65 12.38
N ILE A 135 3.42 4.40 13.16
CA ILE A 135 2.55 5.46 13.67
C ILE A 135 3.33 6.39 14.59
N ILE A 136 4.10 5.86 15.54
CA ILE A 136 4.88 6.66 16.49
C ILE A 136 5.93 7.51 15.75
N ALA A 137 6.66 6.92 14.80
CA ALA A 137 7.60 7.66 13.97
C ALA A 137 6.90 8.75 13.14
N SER A 138 5.71 8.47 12.60
CA SER A 138 4.89 9.46 11.92
C SER A 138 4.41 10.56 12.86
N ALA A 139 4.01 10.23 14.09
CA ALA A 139 3.50 11.20 15.06
C ALA A 139 4.59 12.15 15.56
N ILE A 140 5.77 11.62 15.93
CA ILE A 140 6.91 12.43 16.41
C ILE A 140 7.43 13.36 15.31
N SER A 141 7.36 12.94 14.05
CA SER A 141 7.72 13.77 12.90
C SER A 141 6.56 14.64 12.37
N PHE A 142 5.46 14.77 13.12
CA PHE A 142 4.26 15.50 12.71
C PHE A 142 3.67 15.11 11.34
N GLY A 143 3.92 13.88 10.87
CA GLY A 143 3.44 13.37 9.59
C GLY A 143 4.51 13.35 8.49
N PHE A 144 5.66 14.01 8.67
CA PHE A 144 6.73 14.04 7.65
C PHE A 144 7.31 12.65 7.35
N PHE A 145 7.48 11.80 8.37
CA PHE A 145 7.89 10.41 8.17
C PHE A 145 6.91 9.62 7.29
N GLY A 146 5.65 10.07 7.19
CA GLY A 146 4.66 9.51 6.27
C GLY A 146 5.09 9.54 4.79
N LEU A 147 5.94 10.50 4.39
CA LEU A 147 6.52 10.54 3.04
C LEU A 147 7.49 9.38 2.83
N LEU A 148 8.43 9.20 3.76
CA LEU A 148 9.36 8.06 3.72
C LEU A 148 8.59 6.74 3.78
N ALA A 149 7.53 6.69 4.60
CA ALA A 149 6.72 5.52 4.72
C ALA A 149 6.02 5.16 3.41
N SER A 150 5.45 6.16 2.72
CA SER A 150 4.84 6.01 1.41
C SER A 150 5.83 5.49 0.37
N TYR A 151 7.09 5.93 0.40
CA TYR A 151 8.14 5.41 -0.48
C TYR A 151 8.43 3.93 -0.23
N ILE A 152 8.66 3.56 1.04
CA ILE A 152 8.97 2.18 1.41
C ILE A 152 7.81 1.27 1.04
N VAL A 153 6.57 1.66 1.36
CA VAL A 153 5.37 0.88 1.06
C VAL A 153 5.17 0.72 -0.45
N HIS A 154 5.34 1.78 -1.24
CA HIS A 154 5.25 1.67 -2.70
C HIS A 154 6.31 0.71 -3.27
N ARG A 155 7.54 0.79 -2.77
CA ARG A 155 8.62 -0.12 -3.18
C ARG A 155 8.29 -1.58 -2.82
N ASP A 156 7.75 -1.81 -1.63
CA ASP A 156 7.30 -3.13 -1.19
C ASP A 156 6.21 -3.67 -2.14
N PHE A 157 5.20 -2.86 -2.47
CA PHE A 157 4.13 -3.23 -3.39
C PHE A 157 4.63 -3.55 -4.80
N HIS A 158 5.57 -2.78 -5.33
CA HIS A 158 6.19 -3.10 -6.61
C HIS A 158 6.82 -4.50 -6.59
N LYS A 159 7.68 -4.77 -5.59
CA LYS A 159 8.32 -6.09 -5.44
C LYS A 159 7.31 -7.22 -5.31
N HIS A 160 6.29 -7.03 -4.46
CA HIS A 160 5.22 -7.99 -4.25
C HIS A 160 4.47 -8.28 -5.55
N SER A 161 4.01 -7.24 -6.27
CA SER A 161 3.24 -7.42 -7.50
C SER A 161 4.02 -8.15 -8.62
N VAL A 162 5.34 -7.96 -8.70
CA VAL A 162 6.19 -8.71 -9.65
C VAL A 162 6.30 -10.18 -9.27
N ARG A 163 6.37 -10.50 -7.98
CA ARG A 163 6.39 -11.89 -7.51
C ARG A 163 5.05 -12.57 -7.69
N GLU A 164 3.99 -11.84 -7.39
CA GLU A 164 2.61 -12.29 -7.53
C GLU A 164 2.31 -12.65 -8.98
N GLU A 165 2.67 -11.79 -9.94
CA GLU A 165 2.52 -12.06 -11.37
C GLU A 165 3.14 -13.39 -11.78
N LYS A 166 4.37 -13.66 -11.33
CA LYS A 166 5.08 -14.92 -11.59
C LYS A 166 4.40 -16.13 -10.95
N ILE A 167 3.90 -15.98 -9.73
CA ILE A 167 3.20 -17.08 -9.05
C ILE A 167 1.87 -17.37 -9.75
N VAL A 168 1.12 -16.34 -10.13
CA VAL A 168 -0.14 -16.47 -10.87
C VAL A 168 0.08 -17.08 -12.24
N SER A 169 1.15 -16.72 -12.96
CA SER A 169 1.47 -17.36 -14.24
C SER A 169 1.77 -18.85 -14.08
N LEU A 170 2.56 -19.23 -13.06
CA LEU A 170 2.84 -20.64 -12.77
C LEU A 170 1.58 -21.41 -12.36
N PHE A 171 0.67 -20.79 -11.60
CA PHE A 171 -0.63 -21.40 -11.28
C PHE A 171 -1.55 -21.50 -12.49
N SER A 172 -1.47 -20.58 -13.44
CA SER A 172 -2.21 -20.68 -14.72
C SER A 172 -1.73 -21.88 -15.54
N GLU A 173 -0.42 -22.15 -15.53
CA GLU A 173 0.15 -23.35 -16.17
C GLU A 173 -0.21 -24.66 -15.44
N LEU A 174 -0.69 -24.58 -14.19
CA LEU A 174 -1.24 -25.69 -13.41
C LEU A 174 -2.77 -25.79 -13.52
N SER A 175 -3.38 -25.03 -14.45
CA SER A 175 -4.83 -24.96 -14.67
C SER A 175 -5.64 -24.48 -13.46
N VAL A 176 -5.02 -23.75 -12.53
CA VAL A 176 -5.72 -23.15 -11.38
C VAL A 176 -6.41 -21.84 -11.79
N PHE A 177 -5.71 -21.05 -12.59
CA PHE A 177 -6.20 -19.78 -13.13
C PHE A 177 -6.29 -19.88 -14.66
N SER A 178 -7.19 -19.11 -15.26
CA SER A 178 -7.24 -19.01 -16.71
C SER A 178 -6.00 -18.27 -17.22
N SER A 179 -5.55 -18.61 -18.43
CA SER A 179 -4.43 -17.91 -19.09
C SER A 179 -4.72 -16.44 -19.40
N GLU A 180 -5.97 -16.02 -19.27
CA GLU A 180 -6.42 -14.64 -19.42
C GLU A 180 -6.30 -13.80 -18.15
N VAL A 181 -6.05 -14.43 -16.98
CA VAL A 181 -5.82 -13.70 -15.73
C VAL A 181 -4.52 -12.91 -15.83
N LYS A 182 -4.66 -11.59 -15.96
CA LYS A 182 -3.54 -10.64 -15.86
C LYS A 182 -3.55 -10.00 -14.48
N THR A 183 -2.35 -9.81 -13.94
CA THR A 183 -2.16 -9.11 -12.66
C THR A 183 -1.47 -7.77 -12.91
N TYR A 184 -1.93 -6.73 -12.22
CA TYR A 184 -1.38 -5.40 -12.36
C TYR A 184 -0.09 -5.32 -11.57
N VAL A 185 1.00 -5.23 -12.30
CA VAL A 185 2.30 -4.93 -11.73
C VAL A 185 2.34 -3.45 -11.36
N VAL A 186 2.42 -3.18 -10.06
CA VAL A 186 2.59 -1.82 -9.53
C VAL A 186 3.89 -1.27 -10.10
N ARG A 187 3.84 -0.09 -10.71
CA ARG A 187 5.02 0.50 -11.37
C ARG A 187 6.10 0.84 -10.36
N LYS A 188 7.35 0.45 -10.63
CA LYS A 188 8.51 0.87 -9.84
C LYS A 188 8.57 2.39 -9.81
N LYS A 189 8.53 2.97 -8.63
CA LYS A 189 8.75 4.41 -8.46
C LYS A 189 10.19 4.69 -8.12
N SER A 190 10.71 5.75 -8.74
CA SER A 190 12.06 6.24 -8.47
C SER A 190 12.11 6.94 -7.11
N ILE A 191 13.27 6.86 -6.45
CA ILE A 191 13.60 7.68 -5.28
C ILE A 191 13.43 9.18 -5.54
N VAL A 192 13.45 9.58 -6.82
CA VAL A 192 13.17 10.95 -7.28
C VAL A 192 11.85 11.50 -6.72
N HIS A 193 10.79 10.70 -6.56
CA HIS A 193 9.53 11.23 -5.99
C HIS A 193 9.67 11.64 -4.52
N LEU A 194 10.47 10.90 -3.75
CA LEU A 194 10.78 11.26 -2.37
C LEU A 194 11.65 12.52 -2.33
N LEU A 195 12.69 12.59 -3.17
CA LEU A 195 13.56 13.76 -3.27
C LEU A 195 12.78 15.02 -3.68
N LEU A 196 11.93 14.93 -4.71
CA LEU A 196 11.06 16.04 -5.13
C LEU A 196 10.12 16.47 -4.00
N SER A 197 9.58 15.53 -3.23
CA SER A 197 8.73 15.85 -2.08
C SER A 197 9.52 16.60 -0.99
N ILE A 198 10.77 16.23 -0.72
CA ILE A 198 11.61 16.94 0.26
C ILE A 198 12.03 18.32 -0.25
N LEU A 199 12.55 18.40 -1.48
CA LEU A 199 13.04 19.63 -2.09
C LEU A 199 11.94 20.67 -2.31
N SER A 200 10.70 20.24 -2.49
CA SER A 200 9.52 21.12 -2.60
C SER A 200 8.85 21.42 -1.26
N ALA A 201 9.50 21.11 -0.12
CA ALA A 201 8.92 21.23 1.22
C ALA A 201 7.55 20.53 1.37
N GLY A 202 7.35 19.44 0.64
CA GLY A 202 6.14 18.61 0.64
C GLY A 202 5.11 18.97 -0.43
N LEU A 203 5.28 20.06 -1.20
CA LEU A 203 4.30 20.46 -2.22
C LEU A 203 4.15 19.46 -3.38
N TYR A 204 5.17 18.66 -3.66
CA TYR A 204 5.08 17.57 -4.64
C TYR A 204 4.41 16.31 -4.08
N ALA A 205 4.32 16.16 -2.75
CA ALA A 205 3.79 14.96 -2.12
C ALA A 205 2.36 14.59 -2.58
N PRO A 206 1.40 15.52 -2.73
CA PRO A 206 0.04 15.21 -3.20
C PRO A 206 0.01 14.48 -4.54
N ILE A 207 0.81 14.95 -5.50
CA ILE A 207 0.88 14.35 -6.85
C ILE A 207 1.39 12.91 -6.74
N TRP A 208 2.42 12.70 -5.93
CA TRP A 208 2.98 11.38 -5.72
C TRP A 208 2.04 10.44 -4.95
N ILE A 209 1.40 10.92 -3.89
CA ILE A 209 0.41 10.15 -3.13
C ILE A 209 -0.79 9.79 -3.99
N TYR A 210 -1.23 10.68 -4.88
CA TYR A 210 -2.26 10.37 -5.88
C TYR A 210 -1.83 9.20 -6.76
N MET A 211 -0.61 9.24 -7.31
CA MET A 211 -0.09 8.13 -8.12
C MET A 211 -0.02 6.82 -7.34
N PHE A 212 0.45 6.88 -6.08
CA PHE A 212 0.51 5.71 -5.19
C PHE A 212 -0.88 5.10 -4.96
N ILE A 213 -1.86 5.91 -4.53
CA ILE A 213 -3.22 5.46 -4.25
C ILE A 213 -3.87 4.89 -5.51
N ARG A 214 -3.68 5.54 -6.65
CA ARG A 214 -4.24 5.07 -7.92
C ARG A 214 -3.64 3.72 -8.32
N ASP A 215 -2.32 3.58 -8.28
CA ASP A 215 -1.64 2.33 -8.66
C ASP A 215 -2.05 1.19 -7.73
N PHE A 216 -2.19 1.48 -6.43
CA PHE A 216 -2.63 0.52 -5.43
C PHE A 216 -4.11 0.13 -5.55
N ASN A 217 -5.01 1.09 -5.77
CA ASN A 217 -6.43 0.82 -5.96
C ASN A 217 -6.68 0.00 -7.23
N LYS A 218 -5.87 0.18 -8.28
CA LYS A 218 -5.92 -0.65 -9.49
C LYS A 218 -5.52 -2.08 -9.19
N HIS A 219 -4.39 -2.27 -8.51
CA HIS A 219 -3.91 -3.60 -8.11
C HIS A 219 -4.98 -4.39 -7.34
N ILE A 220 -5.61 -3.77 -6.35
CA ILE A 220 -6.66 -4.43 -5.55
C ILE A 220 -7.96 -4.69 -6.34
N GLU A 221 -8.27 -3.87 -7.34
CA GLU A 221 -9.46 -4.11 -8.17
C GLU A 221 -9.30 -5.41 -8.98
N GLU A 222 -8.11 -5.68 -9.49
CA GLU A 222 -7.84 -6.88 -10.27
C GLU A 222 -7.85 -8.16 -9.43
N HIS A 223 -7.51 -8.06 -8.14
CA HIS A 223 -7.66 -9.17 -7.19
C HIS A 223 -9.08 -9.72 -7.10
N LYS A 224 -10.10 -8.93 -7.43
CA LYS A 224 -11.48 -9.43 -7.50
C LYS A 224 -11.66 -10.49 -8.60
N ILE A 225 -10.96 -10.33 -9.73
CA ILE A 225 -10.99 -11.29 -10.84
C ILE A 225 -10.28 -12.58 -10.42
N ILE A 226 -9.16 -12.47 -9.70
CA ILE A 226 -8.44 -13.62 -9.14
C ILE A 226 -9.34 -14.39 -8.17
N ASP A 227 -10.07 -13.69 -7.31
CA ASP A 227 -11.01 -14.29 -6.35
C ASP A 227 -12.12 -15.09 -7.06
N GLU A 228 -12.63 -14.60 -8.19
CA GLU A 228 -13.65 -15.30 -8.98
C GLU A 228 -13.11 -16.57 -9.65
N HIS A 229 -11.87 -16.54 -10.13
CA HIS A 229 -11.22 -17.76 -10.68
C HIS A 229 -10.91 -18.75 -9.57
N LEU A 230 -10.44 -18.26 -8.42
CA LEU A 230 -10.17 -19.10 -7.26
C LEU A 230 -11.43 -19.80 -6.76
N LYS A 231 -12.57 -19.11 -6.71
CA LYS A 231 -13.85 -19.73 -6.34
C LYS A 231 -14.24 -20.87 -7.28
N ARG A 232 -14.18 -20.64 -8.59
CA ARG A 232 -14.49 -21.66 -9.60
C ARG A 232 -13.57 -22.88 -9.47
N PHE A 233 -12.26 -22.66 -9.33
CA PHE A 233 -11.30 -23.74 -9.11
C PHE A 233 -11.62 -24.58 -7.86
N LEU A 234 -12.10 -23.96 -6.79
CA LEU A 234 -12.50 -24.68 -5.57
C LEU A 234 -13.83 -25.44 -5.72
N GLU A 235 -14.75 -24.93 -6.53
CA GLU A 235 -16.02 -25.61 -6.84
C GLU A 235 -15.82 -26.85 -7.73
N GLU A 236 -14.78 -26.84 -8.57
CA GLU A 236 -14.41 -27.94 -9.47
C GLU A 236 -13.54 -29.03 -8.79
N LEU A 237 -13.09 -28.79 -7.55
CA LEU A 237 -12.15 -29.63 -6.79
C LEU A 237 -12.85 -30.75 -6.01
#